data_AF-A0A1V5LH56-F1
#
_entry.id   AF-A0A1V5LH56-F1
#
_cell.length_a   1.000
_cell.length_b   1.000
_cell.length_c   1.000
_cell.angle_alpha   90.00
_cell.angle_beta   90.00
_cell.angle_gamma   90.00
#
_symmetry.space_group_name_H-M   'P 1'
#
loop_
_entity.id
_entity.type
_entity.pdbx_description
1 polymer ?
#
loop_
_entity_poly.entity_id
_entity_poly.type
_entity_poly.pdbx_seq_one_letter_code
_entity_poly.pdbx_strand_id
1 'polypeptide(L)'
;MKGFSLQPGARAGLVIFGTDYACLTLGAHQEGSLLRLSICRAADSGGEERVEEEAVLPSTSVSLRVQVSSGGRCAFSYSMDDHRFIPIGGLFTAAAGKWVGAKVGLFAAGTAGGQHACGYADFDRIHFTGGEQ
;
A
#
# COMPACT_ATOMS: atom_id res chain seq x y z
N MET A 1 -9.72 5.68 21.68
CA MET A 1 -9.62 5.31 20.25
C MET A 1 -9.42 6.60 19.47
N LYS A 2 -8.18 6.93 19.07
CA LYS A 2 -7.89 8.06 18.18
C LYS A 2 -7.66 7.44 16.80
N GLY A 3 -8.62 7.64 15.91
CA GLY A 3 -8.59 7.12 14.55
C GLY A 3 -7.86 8.06 13.61
N PHE A 4 -7.05 7.44 12.74
CA PHE A 4 -6.62 7.88 11.42
C PHE A 4 -7.28 9.18 10.89
N SER A 5 -6.45 10.20 10.61
CA SER A 5 -6.89 11.47 10.01
C SER A 5 -6.15 11.70 8.70
N LEU A 6 -6.60 11.03 7.64
CA LEU A 6 -6.20 11.37 6.28
C LEU A 6 -7.10 12.44 5.71
N GLN A 7 -6.50 13.49 5.18
CA GLN A 7 -7.19 14.52 4.41
C GLN A 7 -7.59 13.97 3.03
N PRO A 8 -8.61 14.55 2.37
CA PRO A 8 -8.94 14.18 0.99
C PRO A 8 -7.71 14.22 0.08
N GLY A 9 -7.44 13.09 -0.58
CA GLY A 9 -6.26 12.89 -1.45
C GLY A 9 -4.96 12.50 -0.74
N ALA A 10 -4.92 12.46 0.59
CA ALA A 10 -3.83 11.84 1.34
C ALA A 10 -4.00 10.31 1.32
N ARG A 11 -2.87 9.59 1.36
CA ARG A 11 -2.83 8.13 1.34
C ARG A 11 -1.70 7.60 2.21
N ALA A 12 -1.92 6.46 2.83
CA ALA A 12 -0.91 5.77 3.61
C ALA A 12 -1.03 4.27 3.42
N GLY A 13 0.08 3.54 3.51
CA GLY A 13 0.02 2.08 3.39
C GLY A 13 1.35 1.40 3.13
N LEU A 14 1.25 0.22 2.54
CA LEU A 14 2.32 -0.73 2.29
C LEU A 14 2.82 -0.60 0.84
N VAL A 15 4.13 -0.59 0.63
CA VAL A 15 4.74 -0.49 -0.71
C VAL A 15 5.78 -1.58 -0.94
N ILE A 16 5.79 -2.14 -2.15
CA ILE A 16 6.96 -2.79 -2.74
C ILE A 16 7.60 -1.77 -3.68
N PHE A 17 8.84 -1.38 -3.39
CA PHE A 17 9.52 -0.27 -4.03
C PHE A 17 10.80 -0.70 -4.75
N GLY A 18 10.94 -0.24 -6.00
CA GLY A 18 12.07 -0.47 -6.90
C GLY A 18 12.02 0.52 -8.08
N THR A 19 12.60 0.16 -9.24
CA THR A 19 12.38 0.93 -10.48
C THR A 19 10.92 0.86 -10.96
N ASP A 20 10.22 -0.21 -10.57
CA ASP A 20 8.77 -0.29 -10.54
C ASP A 20 8.33 -0.29 -9.07
N TYR A 21 7.14 0.22 -8.78
CA TYR A 21 6.53 0.04 -7.46
C TYR A 21 5.07 -0.38 -7.55
N ALA A 22 4.62 -1.04 -6.49
CA ALA A 22 3.22 -1.28 -6.21
C ALA A 22 2.94 -0.90 -4.76
N CYS A 23 1.86 -0.16 -4.52
CA CYS A 23 1.46 0.24 -3.19
C CYS A 23 -0.01 -0.11 -2.93
N LEU A 24 -0.26 -0.70 -1.77
CA LEU A 24 -1.59 -0.93 -1.23
C LEU A 24 -1.83 0.13 -0.14
N THR A 25 -2.78 1.02 -0.39
CA THR A 25 -3.00 2.21 0.43
C THR A 25 -4.42 2.29 0.95
N LEU A 26 -4.56 2.95 2.11
CA LEU A 26 -5.81 3.46 2.62
C LEU A 26 -5.85 4.97 2.42
N GLY A 27 -7.00 5.44 1.95
CA GLY A 27 -7.40 6.85 1.89
C GLY A 27 -8.69 7.07 2.68
N ALA A 28 -9.01 8.33 2.96
CA ALA A 28 -10.28 8.68 3.59
C ALA A 28 -11.47 8.38 2.66
N HIS A 29 -12.53 7.80 3.20
CA HIS A 29 -13.81 7.58 2.50
C HIS A 29 -14.98 7.85 3.45
N GLN A 30 -16.14 8.29 2.92
CA GLN A 30 -17.30 8.63 3.75
C GLN A 30 -17.84 7.44 4.56
N GLU A 31 -17.74 6.24 4.00
CA GLU A 31 -18.23 4.99 4.60
C GLU A 31 -17.16 4.24 5.42
N GLY A 32 -15.97 4.82 5.58
CA GLY A 32 -14.85 4.19 6.29
C GLY A 32 -13.51 4.53 5.65
N SER A 33 -12.96 3.61 4.86
CA SER A 33 -11.69 3.83 4.15
C SER A 33 -11.75 3.36 2.71
N LEU A 34 -11.02 4.08 1.85
CA LEU A 34 -10.79 3.69 0.46
C LEU A 34 -9.50 2.87 0.41
N LEU A 35 -9.61 1.56 0.18
CA LEU A 35 -8.47 0.71 -0.12
C LEU A 35 -8.16 0.81 -1.62
N ARG A 36 -6.90 1.03 -1.96
CA ARG A 36 -6.44 1.17 -3.35
C ARG A 36 -5.11 0.44 -3.55
N LEU A 37 -5.07 -0.46 -4.52
CA LEU A 37 -3.83 -0.99 -5.07
C LEU A 37 -3.45 -0.15 -6.30
N SER A 38 -2.28 0.48 -6.24
CA SER A 38 -1.72 1.23 -7.36
C SER A 38 -0.38 0.65 -7.80
N ILE A 39 -0.12 0.67 -9.11
CA ILE A 39 1.11 0.20 -9.73
C ILE A 39 1.70 1.30 -10.60
N CYS A 40 2.99 1.53 -10.47
CA CYS A 40 3.76 2.41 -11.35
C CYS A 40 4.92 1.61 -11.94
N ARG A 41 4.88 1.44 -13.26
CA ARG A 41 5.95 0.80 -14.04
C ARG A 41 6.90 1.88 -14.54
N ALA A 42 8.20 1.60 -14.53
CA ALA A 42 9.24 2.55 -14.95
C ALA A 42 9.18 3.88 -14.15
N ALA A 43 8.92 3.80 -12.85
CA ALA A 43 8.76 4.93 -11.95
C ALA A 43 9.99 5.86 -11.93
N ASP A 44 11.18 5.29 -12.10
CA ASP A 44 12.45 6.03 -12.12
C ASP A 44 12.73 6.78 -13.43
N SER A 45 11.88 6.59 -14.45
CA SER A 45 11.95 7.26 -15.76
C SER A 45 10.67 8.01 -16.11
N GLY A 46 9.83 8.32 -15.11
CA GLY A 46 8.63 9.14 -15.29
C GLY A 46 7.36 8.35 -15.60
N GLY A 47 7.34 7.05 -15.27
CA GLY A 47 6.15 6.22 -15.36
C GLY A 47 4.94 6.82 -14.63
N GLU A 48 3.76 6.59 -15.19
CA GLU A 48 2.49 7.00 -14.60
C GLU A 48 2.00 5.94 -13.61
N GLU A 49 1.63 6.37 -12.40
CA GLU A 49 0.95 5.50 -11.45
C GLU A 49 -0.49 5.25 -11.89
N ARG A 50 -0.90 3.98 -11.91
CA ARG A 50 -2.27 3.57 -12.24
C ARG A 50 -2.89 2.83 -11.08
N VAL A 51 -4.18 3.10 -10.88
CA VAL A 51 -5.03 2.31 -10.00
C VAL A 51 -5.29 0.97 -10.68
N GLU A 52 -4.89 -0.11 -10.03
CA GLU A 52 -5.15 -1.48 -10.49
C GLU A 52 -6.50 -1.95 -9.97
N GLU A 53 -6.75 -1.78 -8.67
CA GLU A 53 -8.00 -2.18 -8.03
C GLU A 53 -8.32 -1.29 -6.82
N GLU A 54 -9.60 -1.16 -6.50
CA GLU A 54 -10.10 -0.41 -5.35
C GLU A 54 -11.24 -1.11 -4.63
N ALA A 55 -11.35 -0.86 -3.33
CA ALA A 55 -12.49 -1.30 -2.54
C ALA A 55 -12.82 -0.26 -1.47
N VAL A 56 -14.12 -0.01 -1.26
CA VAL A 56 -14.59 0.74 -0.11
C VAL A 56 -14.75 -0.22 1.06
N LEU A 57 -14.15 0.11 2.19
CA LEU A 57 -14.19 -0.70 3.39
C LEU A 57 -14.96 0.03 4.49
N PRO A 58 -15.84 -0.67 5.24
CA PRO A 58 -16.58 -0.10 6.37
C PRO A 58 -15.70 0.11 7.62
N SER A 59 -14.40 -0.16 7.53
CA SER A 59 -13.44 -0.05 8.64
C SER A 59 -12.40 1.02 8.35
N THR A 60 -11.93 1.69 9.42
CA THR A 60 -10.79 2.62 9.40
C THR A 60 -9.50 1.99 9.91
N SER A 61 -9.55 0.74 10.36
CA SER A 61 -8.40 -0.07 10.75
C SER A 61 -8.36 -1.33 9.90
N VAL A 62 -7.29 -1.50 9.13
CA VAL A 62 -7.15 -2.57 8.14
C VAL A 62 -5.71 -3.07 8.17
N SER A 63 -5.54 -4.38 8.32
CA SER A 63 -4.26 -5.06 8.14
C SER A 63 -3.95 -5.18 6.65
N LEU A 64 -2.78 -4.72 6.23
CA LEU A 64 -2.30 -4.83 4.86
C LEU A 64 -1.22 -5.90 4.76
N ARG A 65 -1.23 -6.70 3.70
CA ARG A 65 -0.27 -7.79 3.49
C ARG A 65 0.22 -7.83 2.06
N VAL A 66 1.50 -8.12 1.92
CA VAL A 66 2.12 -8.56 0.67
C VAL A 66 2.78 -9.91 0.90
N GLN A 67 2.48 -10.88 0.04
CA GLN A 67 3.18 -12.15 -0.01
C GLN A 67 4.14 -12.11 -1.20
N VAL A 68 5.43 -12.35 -0.94
CA VAL A 68 6.47 -12.35 -1.97
C VAL A 68 6.92 -13.80 -2.20
N SER A 69 6.73 -14.29 -3.41
CA SER A 69 7.15 -15.64 -3.83
C SER A 69 8.36 -15.59 -4.76
N SER A 70 8.85 -16.76 -5.17
CA SER A 70 10.00 -16.90 -6.07
C SER A 70 9.89 -16.02 -7.31
N GLY A 71 11.02 -15.47 -7.76
CA GLY A 71 11.06 -14.51 -8.87
C GLY A 71 10.49 -13.13 -8.53
N GLY A 72 10.32 -12.79 -7.24
CA GLY A 72 9.86 -11.47 -6.82
C GLY A 72 8.39 -11.20 -7.12
N ARG A 73 7.55 -12.25 -7.24
CA ARG A 73 6.12 -12.09 -7.48
C ARG A 73 5.39 -11.76 -6.20
N CYS A 74 4.79 -10.58 -6.15
CA CYS A 74 4.06 -10.01 -5.04
C CYS A 74 2.55 -10.18 -5.25
N ALA A 75 1.88 -10.79 -4.28
CA ALA A 75 0.42 -10.84 -4.17
C ALA A 75 -0.03 -9.97 -2.99
N PHE A 76 -0.98 -9.07 -3.24
CA PHE A 76 -1.49 -8.15 -2.22
C PHE A 76 -2.82 -8.66 -1.63
N SER A 77 -3.00 -8.44 -0.34
CA SER A 77 -4.24 -8.76 0.36
C SER A 77 -4.43 -7.84 1.56
N TYR A 78 -5.65 -7.79 2.07
CA TYR A 78 -6.03 -6.98 3.22
C TYR A 78 -6.95 -7.76 4.16
N SER A 79 -7.06 -7.32 5.42
CA SER A 79 -7.97 -7.92 6.40
C SER A 79 -8.53 -6.85 7.33
N MET A 80 -9.80 -7.00 7.70
CA MET A 80 -10.48 -6.13 8.69
C MET A 80 -10.56 -6.79 10.08
N ASP A 81 -10.20 -8.06 10.19
CA ASP A 81 -10.27 -8.87 11.41
C ASP A 81 -8.92 -9.50 11.81
N ASP A 82 -7.86 -9.27 11.03
CA ASP A 82 -6.52 -9.87 11.16
C ASP A 82 -6.48 -11.41 11.06
N HIS A 83 -7.61 -12.05 10.72
CA HIS A 83 -7.75 -13.50 10.61
C HIS A 83 -7.92 -13.95 9.17
N ARG A 84 -8.84 -13.32 8.43
CA ARG A 84 -9.13 -13.62 7.03
C ARG A 84 -8.58 -12.53 6.14
N PHE A 85 -7.64 -12.91 5.27
CA PHE A 85 -7.07 -12.01 4.28
C PHE A 85 -7.78 -12.18 2.93
N ILE A 86 -8.23 -11.07 2.38
CA ILE A 86 -8.94 -10.97 1.11
C ILE A 86 -7.94 -10.47 0.06
N PRO A 87 -7.72 -11.20 -1.06
CA PRO A 87 -6.82 -10.77 -2.12
C PRO A 87 -7.37 -9.52 -2.84
N ILE A 88 -6.46 -8.69 -3.35
CA ILE A 88 -6.80 -7.51 -4.18
C ILE A 88 -5.83 -7.39 -5.35
N GLY A 89 -6.39 -7.20 -6.55
CA GLY A 89 -5.64 -7.04 -7.79
C GLY A 89 -4.86 -8.29 -8.25
N GLY A 90 -4.05 -8.08 -9.29
CA GLY A 90 -3.20 -9.10 -9.88
C GLY A 90 -1.83 -9.25 -9.21
N LEU A 91 -1.01 -10.14 -9.77
CA LEU A 91 0.39 -10.29 -9.36
C LEU A 91 1.24 -9.12 -9.87
N PHE A 92 2.09 -8.61 -8.98
CA PHE A 92 3.11 -7.62 -9.32
C PHE A 92 4.51 -8.25 -9.22
N THR A 93 5.29 -8.22 -10.30
CA THR A 93 6.71 -8.61 -10.23
C THR A 93 7.54 -7.43 -9.77
N ALA A 94 8.19 -7.55 -8.61
CA ALA A 94 9.07 -6.53 -8.06
C ALA A 94 10.29 -6.32 -8.94
N ALA A 95 10.58 -5.06 -9.27
CA ALA A 95 11.82 -4.68 -9.93
C ALA A 95 12.87 -4.27 -8.88
N ALA A 96 14.14 -4.58 -9.13
CA ALA A 96 15.22 -4.10 -8.27
C ALA A 96 15.29 -2.56 -8.31
N GLY A 97 15.81 -1.95 -7.24
CA GLY A 97 16.17 -0.53 -7.26
C GLY A 97 17.54 -0.31 -7.88
N LYS A 98 17.93 0.96 -8.06
CA LYS A 98 19.30 1.29 -8.48
C LYS A 98 20.30 0.86 -7.40
N TRP A 99 21.13 -0.12 -7.72
CA TRP A 99 22.19 -0.67 -6.85
C TRP A 99 21.73 -1.46 -5.63
N VAL A 100 20.42 -1.76 -5.53
CA VAL A 100 19.80 -2.38 -4.35
C VAL A 100 18.65 -3.29 -4.75
N GLY A 101 18.35 -4.30 -3.93
CA GLY A 101 17.13 -5.09 -4.10
C GLY A 101 15.85 -4.25 -3.92
N ALA A 102 14.73 -4.81 -4.39
CA ALA A 102 13.40 -4.30 -4.09
C ALA A 102 13.18 -4.25 -2.56
N LYS A 103 12.42 -3.26 -2.09
CA LYS A 103 12.16 -3.06 -0.67
C LYS A 103 10.69 -3.13 -0.37
N VAL A 104 10.37 -3.58 0.83
CA VAL A 104 9.06 -3.39 1.44
C VAL A 104 9.12 -2.20 2.39
N GLY A 105 8.08 -1.37 2.40
CA GLY A 105 8.05 -0.19 3.24
C GLY A 105 6.63 0.23 3.62
N LEU A 106 6.56 1.08 4.64
CA LEU A 106 5.34 1.79 5.02
C LEU A 106 5.54 3.28 4.71
N PHE A 107 4.48 3.96 4.29
CA PHE A 107 4.54 5.39 4.02
C PHE A 107 3.20 6.07 4.32
N ALA A 108 3.26 7.38 4.51
CA ALA A 108 2.12 8.28 4.54
C ALA A 108 2.46 9.52 3.70
N ALA A 109 1.60 9.86 2.74
CA ALA A 109 1.80 10.95 1.81
C ALA A 109 0.54 11.82 1.72
N GLY A 110 0.72 13.13 1.87
CA GLY A 110 -0.32 14.14 1.64
C GLY A 110 -0.47 14.50 0.15
N THR A 111 -1.42 15.37 -0.15
CA THR A 111 -1.60 15.93 -1.50
C THR A 111 -0.53 16.97 -1.82
N ALA A 112 -0.09 17.00 -3.08
CA ALA A 112 0.79 18.05 -3.57
C ALA A 112 0.07 19.42 -3.51
N GLY A 113 0.69 20.42 -2.89
CA GLY A 113 0.18 21.80 -2.82
C GLY A 113 -0.60 22.16 -1.56
N GLY A 114 -0.83 21.23 -0.63
CA GLY A 114 -1.45 21.53 0.67
C GLY A 114 -0.47 22.17 1.64
N GLN A 115 -0.46 23.51 1.74
CA GLN A 115 0.39 24.26 2.69
C GLN A 115 0.13 23.92 4.18
N HIS A 116 -0.91 23.12 4.48
CA HIS A 116 -1.37 22.77 5.84
C HIS A 116 -1.84 21.31 6.00
N ALA A 117 -1.35 20.36 5.20
CA ALA A 117 -1.80 18.97 5.27
C ALA A 117 -1.15 18.19 6.44
N CYS A 118 -1.60 18.44 7.67
CA CYS A 118 -1.14 17.79 8.91
C CYS A 118 -1.71 16.36 9.09
N GLY A 119 -1.80 15.57 8.02
CA GLY A 119 -2.33 14.21 8.08
C GLY A 119 -1.29 13.23 8.64
N TYR A 120 -1.75 12.20 9.35
CA TYR A 120 -0.90 11.09 9.81
C TYR A 120 -1.67 9.77 9.70
N ALA A 121 -0.91 8.68 9.68
CA ALA A 121 -1.43 7.32 9.74
C ALA A 121 -0.72 6.58 10.87
N ASP A 122 -1.51 5.90 11.71
CA ASP A 122 -1.00 5.06 12.78
C ASP A 122 -0.76 3.65 12.24
N PHE A 123 0.46 3.15 12.42
CA PHE A 123 0.84 1.78 12.10
C PHE A 123 1.14 1.04 13.40
N ASP A 124 0.24 0.15 13.81
CA ASP A 124 0.35 -0.56 15.09
C ASP A 124 1.47 -1.61 15.09
N ARG A 125 1.56 -2.41 14.03
CA ARG A 125 2.51 -3.52 13.94
C ARG A 125 2.99 -3.75 12.51
N ILE A 126 4.30 -3.92 12.36
CA ILE A 126 4.93 -4.51 11.17
C ILE A 126 5.48 -5.88 11.53
N HIS A 127 5.14 -6.90 10.74
CA HIS A 127 5.54 -8.27 11.01
C HIS A 127 6.01 -8.94 9.71
N PHE A 128 7.15 -9.62 9.78
CA PHE A 128 7.72 -10.40 8.69
C PHE A 128 7.73 -11.86 9.07
N THR A 129 7.14 -12.70 8.21
CA THR A 129 7.18 -14.15 8.34
C THR A 129 7.98 -14.73 7.19
N GLY A 130 8.83 -15.71 7.48
CA GLY A 130 9.43 -16.53 6.42
C GLY A 130 8.33 -17.28 5.68
N GLY A 131 8.43 -17.35 4.34
CA GLY A 131 7.61 -18.29 3.57
C GLY A 131 8.24 -19.67 3.61
N GLU A 132 7.43 -20.71 3.82
CA GLU A 132 7.82 -22.05 3.37
C GLU A 132 7.85 -22.02 1.84
N GLN A 133 8.98 -22.42 1.27
CA GLN A 133 9.17 -22.49 -0.19
C GLN A 133 8.48 -23.70 -0.79
#